data_AF-A0A174TX13-F1
#
_entry.id   AF-A0A174TX13-F1
#
_cell.length_a   1.000
_cell.length_b   1.000
_cell.length_c   1.000
_cell.angle_alpha   90.00
_cell.angle_beta   90.00
_cell.angle_gamma   90.00
#
_symmetry.space_group_name_H-M   'P 1'
#
loop_
_entity.id
_entity.type
_entity.pdbx_description
1 polymer ?
#
loop_
_entity_poly.entity_id
_entity_poly.type
_entity_poly.pdbx_seq_one_letter_code
_entity_poly.pdbx_strand_id
1 'polypeptide(L)'
;MPIEFVQNAGDDFFLNQRGAKVFYDESRQPLLPIAKGKNVYKVLSIGFGNTGTPMVTIESGRETVCYKLPYEYSEWAMTVVECANMGEKLVPGEVVFSLENGKYYADIL
;
A
#
# COMPACT_ATOMS: atom_id res chain seq x y z
N MET A 1 -2.73 4.04 -16.43
CA MET A 1 -1.67 4.89 -17.03
C MET A 1 -0.32 4.26 -16.70
N PRO A 2 0.67 4.25 -17.61
CA PRO A 2 2.00 3.78 -17.26
C PRO A 2 2.63 4.72 -16.23
N ILE A 3 3.28 4.16 -15.22
CA ILE A 3 3.98 4.91 -14.18
C ILE A 3 5.31 5.40 -14.78
N GLU A 4 5.51 6.72 -14.86
CA GLU A 4 6.81 7.30 -15.19
C GLU A 4 7.75 7.17 -13.98
N PHE A 5 8.83 6.40 -14.14
CA PHE A 5 9.88 6.29 -13.14
C PHE A 5 10.86 7.46 -13.31
N VAL A 6 10.89 8.37 -12.33
CA VAL A 6 11.99 9.34 -12.22
C VAL A 6 13.17 8.60 -11.57
N GLN A 7 14.01 7.97 -12.40
CA GLN A 7 15.28 7.39 -11.95
C GLN A 7 16.30 8.51 -11.72
N ASN A 8 16.59 8.84 -10.47
CA ASN A 8 17.84 9.50 -10.13
C ASN A 8 18.93 8.42 -10.09
N ALA A 9 19.87 8.47 -11.04
CA ALA A 9 20.98 7.53 -11.15
C ALA A 9 21.87 7.60 -9.89
N GLY A 10 21.61 6.75 -8.90
CA GLY A 10 22.33 6.69 -7.63
C GLY A 10 21.47 6.23 -6.45
N ASP A 11 20.16 6.43 -6.52
CA ASP A 11 19.25 6.03 -5.45
C ASP A 11 18.76 4.58 -5.64
N ASP A 12 18.62 3.85 -4.54
CA ASP A 12 18.08 2.49 -4.49
C ASP A 12 16.54 2.46 -4.31
N PHE A 13 15.92 3.61 -4.53
CA PHE A 13 14.49 3.84 -4.38
C PHE A 13 13.97 4.83 -5.42
N PHE A 14 12.64 4.88 -5.57
CA PHE A 14 11.94 5.95 -6.26
C PHE A 14 10.84 6.52 -5.37
N LEU A 15 10.29 7.68 -5.75
CA LEU A 15 9.10 8.24 -5.10
C LEU A 15 7.86 7.85 -5.90
N ASN A 16 6.84 7.32 -5.23
CA ASN A 16 5.55 7.07 -5.88
C ASN A 16 4.74 8.37 -6.06
N GLN A 17 3.57 8.28 -6.70
CA GLN A 17 2.69 9.44 -6.99
C GLN A 17 2.15 10.15 -5.73
N ARG A 18 2.30 9.56 -4.55
CA ARG A 18 1.94 10.15 -3.26
C ARG A 18 3.16 10.71 -2.50
N GLY A 19 4.35 10.66 -3.11
CA GLY A 19 5.61 11.11 -2.51
C GLY A 19 6.24 10.12 -1.53
N ALA A 20 5.76 8.86 -1.48
CA ALA A 20 6.33 7.84 -0.62
C ALA A 20 7.59 7.23 -1.24
N LYS A 21 8.61 6.99 -0.41
CA LYS A 21 9.79 6.21 -0.81
C LYS A 21 9.42 4.74 -1.03
N VAL A 22 9.77 4.21 -2.19
CA VAL A 22 9.62 2.80 -2.57
C VAL A 22 10.98 2.25 -2.99
N PHE A 23 11.50 1.28 -2.25
CA PHE A 23 12.79 0.65 -2.57
C PHE A 23 12.66 -0.26 -3.79
N TYR A 24 13.68 -0.32 -4.63
CA TYR A 24 13.73 -1.29 -5.74
C TYR A 24 13.86 -2.73 -5.23
N ASP A 25 14.60 -2.92 -4.13
CA ASP A 25 14.63 -4.17 -3.38
C ASP A 25 13.47 -4.19 -2.37
N GLU A 26 12.40 -4.90 -2.72
CA GLU A 26 11.18 -5.01 -1.92
C GLU A 26 11.41 -5.62 -0.53
N SER A 27 12.51 -6.35 -0.31
CA SER A 27 12.84 -6.89 1.02
C SER A 27 13.06 -5.78 2.05
N ARG A 28 13.52 -4.60 1.60
CA ARG A 28 13.78 -3.42 2.41
C ARG A 28 12.56 -2.58 2.71
N GLN A 29 11.46 -2.82 2.00
CA GLN A 29 10.20 -2.14 2.30
C GLN A 29 9.67 -2.63 3.66
N PRO A 30 9.29 -1.75 4.59
CA PRO A 30 8.75 -2.16 5.88
C PRO A 30 7.39 -2.85 5.72
N LEU A 31 7.05 -3.76 6.63
CA LEU A 31 5.69 -4.31 6.74
C LEU A 31 4.78 -3.30 7.43
N LEU A 32 3.53 -3.20 6.98
CA LEU A 32 2.53 -2.38 7.67
C LEU A 32 2.38 -2.91 9.11
N PRO A 33 2.48 -2.05 10.14
CA PRO A 33 2.21 -2.47 11.51
C PRO A 33 0.75 -2.92 11.61
N ILE A 34 0.48 -4.18 11.94
CA ILE A 34 -0.88 -4.68 12.15
C ILE A 34 -0.88 -5.44 13.47
N ALA A 35 -1.57 -4.88 14.47
CA ALA A 35 -1.82 -5.57 15.72
C ALA A 35 -3.09 -6.45 15.61
N LYS A 36 -3.25 -7.39 16.54
CA LYS A 36 -4.51 -8.14 16.68
C LYS A 36 -5.68 -7.16 16.92
N GLY A 37 -6.83 -7.45 16.34
CA GLY A 37 -7.99 -6.56 16.33
C GLY A 37 -7.96 -5.64 15.12
N LYS A 38 -8.53 -4.43 15.26
CA LYS A 38 -8.75 -3.46 14.17
C LYS A 38 -7.70 -2.36 14.20
N ASN A 39 -7.09 -2.08 13.06
CA ASN A 39 -6.08 -1.03 12.88
C ASN A 39 -6.55 -0.08 11.79
N VAL A 40 -6.72 1.20 12.10
CA VAL A 40 -7.24 2.20 11.14
C VAL A 40 -6.08 2.99 10.56
N TYR A 41 -6.01 3.07 9.25
CA TYR A 41 -5.02 3.85 8.52
C TYR A 41 -5.68 4.76 7.50
N LYS A 42 -5.15 5.98 7.36
CA LYS A 42 -5.47 6.84 6.24
C LYS A 42 -4.63 6.41 5.04
N VAL A 43 -5.24 5.64 4.15
CA VAL A 43 -4.61 5.11 2.94
C VAL A 43 -4.67 6.15 1.83
N LEU A 44 -3.57 6.36 1.12
CA LEU A 44 -3.45 7.30 -0.01
C LEU A 44 -3.43 6.60 -1.36
N SER A 45 -2.87 5.38 -1.42
CA SER A 45 -2.86 4.52 -2.61
C SER A 45 -2.56 3.07 -2.26
N ILE A 46 -3.09 2.15 -3.06
CA ILE A 46 -2.74 0.72 -3.07
C ILE A 46 -2.07 0.40 -4.41
N GLY A 47 -1.12 -0.53 -4.40
CA GLY A 47 -0.46 -1.00 -5.61
C GLY A 47 0.31 -2.29 -5.35
N PHE A 48 1.13 -2.68 -6.32
CA PHE A 48 1.94 -3.89 -6.24
C PHE A 48 3.40 -3.57 -6.59
N GLY A 49 4.31 -4.21 -5.87
CA GLY A 49 5.72 -4.25 -6.26
C GLY A 49 5.92 -5.05 -7.55
N ASN A 50 7.14 -5.00 -8.10
CA ASN A 50 7.52 -5.71 -9.31
C ASN A 50 7.39 -7.24 -9.18
N THR A 51 7.48 -7.79 -7.96
CA THR A 51 7.31 -9.22 -7.70
C THR A 51 5.86 -9.62 -7.41
N GLY A 52 4.90 -8.68 -7.45
CA GLY A 52 3.51 -8.92 -7.09
C GLY A 52 3.22 -8.79 -5.60
N THR A 53 4.15 -8.26 -4.80
CA THR A 53 3.91 -7.97 -3.37
C THR A 53 2.87 -6.85 -3.23
N PRO A 54 1.76 -7.03 -2.48
CA PRO A 54 0.81 -5.96 -2.23
C PRO A 54 1.45 -4.86 -1.38
N MET A 55 1.27 -3.62 -1.78
CA MET A 55 1.81 -2.45 -1.11
C MET A 55 0.73 -1.41 -0.84
N VAL A 56 0.85 -0.72 0.30
CA VAL A 56 -0.03 0.36 0.72
C VAL A 56 0.80 1.58 1.05
N THR A 57 0.35 2.74 0.55
CA THR A 57 0.89 4.02 0.98
C THR A 57 -0.09 4.68 1.93
N ILE A 58 0.38 5.05 3.12
CA ILE A 58 -0.42 5.70 4.15
C ILE A 58 0.12 7.09 4.47
N GLU A 59 -0.76 7.94 5.00
CA GLU A 59 -0.36 9.13 5.73
C GLU A 59 0.01 8.72 7.17
N SER A 60 1.23 9.05 7.60
CA SER A 60 1.75 8.80 8.94
C SER A 60 2.22 10.12 9.54
N GLY A 61 1.30 10.83 10.21
CA GLY A 61 1.57 12.16 10.74
C GLY A 61 1.83 13.18 9.62
N ARG A 62 3.10 13.62 9.49
CA ARG A 62 3.53 14.55 8.42
C ARG A 62 4.23 13.85 7.26
N GLU A 63 4.40 12.53 7.34
CA GLU A 63 5.12 11.75 6.35
C GLU A 63 4.16 10.87 5.55
N THR A 64 4.58 10.55 4.32
CA THR A 64 3.93 9.54 3.49
C THR A 64 4.85 8.33 3.39
N VAL A 65 4.35 7.17 3.81
CA VAL A 65 5.18 5.95 3.88
C VAL A 65 4.52 4.82 3.09
N CYS A 66 5.31 4.15 2.27
CA CYS A 66 4.90 2.92 1.61
C CYS A 66 5.25 1.72 2.50
N TYR A 67 4.35 0.76 2.60
CA TYR A 67 4.52 -0.48 3.35
C TYR A 67 4.16 -1.67 2.46
N LYS A 68 4.81 -2.80 2.69
CA LYS A 68 4.28 -4.10 2.28
C LYS A 68 3.07 -4.44 3.14
N LEU A 69 2.04 -4.97 2.50
CA LEU A 69 0.97 -5.66 3.19
C LEU A 69 1.34 -7.13 3.37
N PRO A 70 0.85 -7.79 4.44
CA PRO A 70 0.79 -9.25 4.49
C PRO A 70 0.11 -9.83 3.23
N TYR A 71 0.59 -11.00 2.80
CA TYR A 71 0.10 -11.64 1.58
C TYR A 71 -1.40 -11.94 1.63
N GLU A 72 -1.95 -12.14 2.81
CA GLU A 72 -3.36 -12.40 3.07
C GLU A 72 -4.27 -11.23 2.66
N TYR A 73 -3.73 -10.03 2.45
CA TYR A 73 -4.46 -8.88 1.90
C TYR A 73 -4.41 -8.75 0.38
N SER A 74 -3.74 -9.67 -0.33
CA SER A 74 -3.51 -9.55 -1.78
C SER A 74 -4.79 -9.48 -2.59
N GLU A 75 -5.79 -10.31 -2.28
CA GLU A 75 -7.08 -10.30 -2.99
C GLU A 75 -7.80 -8.95 -2.83
N TRP A 76 -7.88 -8.44 -1.60
CA TRP A 76 -8.46 -7.12 -1.34
C TRP A 76 -7.69 -6.01 -2.07
N ALA A 77 -6.35 -6.04 -2.01
CA ALA A 77 -5.51 -5.05 -2.69
C ALA A 77 -5.72 -5.09 -4.21
N MET A 78 -5.86 -6.28 -4.78
CA MET A 78 -6.15 -6.48 -6.21
C MET A 78 -7.51 -5.90 -6.58
N THR A 79 -8.56 -6.19 -5.80
CA THR A 79 -9.89 -5.60 -6.01
C THR A 79 -9.85 -4.07 -5.97
N VAL A 80 -9.15 -3.47 -5.00
CA VAL A 80 -9.02 -2.00 -4.92
C VAL A 80 -8.33 -1.43 -6.16
N VAL A 81 -7.26 -2.07 -6.64
CA VAL A 81 -6.54 -1.66 -7.85
C VAL A 81 -7.40 -1.82 -9.11
N GLU A 82 -8.15 -2.91 -9.23
CA GLU A 82 -9.08 -3.14 -10.34
C GLU A 82 -10.20 -2.10 -10.37
N CYS A 83 -10.81 -1.81 -9.22
CA CYS A 83 -11.78 -0.72 -9.07
C CYS A 83 -11.19 0.62 -9.51
N ALA A 84 -9.97 0.94 -9.06
CA ALA A 84 -9.29 2.17 -9.45
C ALA A 84 -9.03 2.24 -10.98
N ASN A 85 -8.67 1.12 -11.60
CA ASN A 85 -8.50 1.03 -13.06
C ASN A 85 -9.83 1.19 -13.82
N MET A 86 -10.96 0.82 -13.21
CA MET A 86 -12.30 1.09 -13.73
C MET A 86 -12.78 2.53 -13.47
N GLY A 87 -11.98 3.35 -12.80
CA GLY A 87 -12.27 4.77 -12.52
C GLY A 87 -12.92 5.02 -11.16
N GLU A 88 -13.12 3.98 -10.34
CA GLU A 88 -13.63 4.12 -8.98
C GLU A 88 -12.58 4.78 -8.08
N LYS A 89 -13.06 5.62 -7.15
CA LYS A 89 -12.19 6.36 -6.22
C LYS A 89 -12.37 5.85 -4.79
N LEU A 90 -11.91 4.63 -4.55
CA LEU A 90 -11.96 3.99 -3.24
C LEU A 90 -10.92 4.56 -2.26
N VAL A 91 -9.80 5.06 -2.78
CA VAL A 91 -8.74 5.72 -2.00
C VAL A 91 -8.27 6.99 -2.71
N PRO A 92 -7.80 8.04 -1.99
CA PRO A 92 -7.53 8.09 -0.54
C PRO A 92 -8.75 7.93 0.37
N GLY A 93 -8.60 7.26 1.50
CA GLY A 93 -9.69 6.99 2.46
C GLY A 93 -9.19 6.33 3.74
N GLU A 94 -10.06 6.24 4.75
CA GLU A 94 -9.78 5.46 5.95
C GLU A 94 -10.04 3.97 5.67
N VAL A 95 -9.08 3.13 6.02
CA VAL A 95 -9.17 1.68 5.83
C VAL A 95 -8.88 1.00 7.17
N VAL A 96 -9.74 0.06 7.52
CA VAL A 96 -9.56 -0.82 8.68
C VAL A 96 -8.86 -2.08 8.22
N PHE A 97 -7.64 -2.33 8.70
CA PHE A 97 -6.96 -3.61 8.58
C PHE A 97 -7.16 -4.39 9.88
N SER A 98 -7.87 -5.51 9.79
CA SER A 98 -8.21 -6.35 10.93
C SER A 98 -7.43 -7.68 10.90
N LEU A 99 -6.89 -8.07 12.05
CA LEU A 99 -6.35 -9.40 12.32
C LEU A 99 -7.13 -10.03 13.47
N GLU A 100 -8.12 -10.86 13.13
CA GLU A 100 -9.07 -11.45 14.08
C GLU A 100 -9.06 -12.97 13.94
N ASN A 101 -8.81 -13.69 15.03
CA ASN A 101 -8.75 -15.17 15.05
C ASN A 101 -7.81 -15.77 13.98
N GLY A 102 -6.70 -15.09 13.69
CA GLY A 102 -5.72 -15.51 12.68
C GLY A 102 -6.15 -15.26 11.23
N LYS A 103 -7.25 -14.53 11.01
CA LYS A 103 -7.75 -14.15 9.69
C LYS A 103 -7.57 -12.65 9.48
N TYR A 104 -7.26 -12.29 8.24
CA TYR A 104 -7.04 -10.92 7.81
C TYR A 104 -8.26 -10.41 7.06
N TYR A 105 -8.73 -9.20 7.41
CA TYR A 105 -9.85 -8.51 6.76
C TYR A 105 -9.51 -7.06 6.53
N ALA A 106 -9.97 -6.48 5.44
CA ALA A 106 -9.81 -5.08 5.14
C ALA A 106 -11.13 -4.45 4.69
N ASP A 107 -11.50 -3.34 5.32
CA ASP A 107 -12.74 -2.61 5.05
C ASP A 107 -12.42 -1.13 4.81
N ILE A 108 -13.03 -0.54 3.79
CA ILE A 108 -12.95 0.90 3.50
C ILE A 108 -14.13 1.58 4.21
N LEU A 109 -13.86 2.67 4.94
CA LEU A 109 -14.87 3.43 5.69
C LEU A 109 -15.52 4.55 4.86
#